data_AF-A0AAX2TL58-F1
#
_entry.id   AF-A0AAX2TL58-F1
#
_cell.length_a   1.000
_cell.length_b   1.000
_cell.length_c   1.000
_cell.angle_alpha   90.00
_cell.angle_beta   90.00
_cell.angle_gamma   90.00
#
_symmetry.space_group_name_H-M   'P 1'
#
loop_
_entity.id
_entity.type
_entity.pdbx_description
1 polymer ?
#
loop_
_entity_poly.entity_id
_entity_poly.type
_entity_poly.pdbx_seq_one_letter_code
_entity_poly.pdbx_strand_id
1 'polypeptide(L)'
;MQNQRPDRIRKLLADLVAFDTVSDRSNLPLIDYIERYLASLGVSGQRIVDDTGQKSSLWVTIGPQDKAGLVLSRHTDVVPVAGQDWTHNPFELVERDGKLYGRGTTDMKGFVAVCLAMVPE
;
A
#
# COMPACT_ATOMS: atom_id res chain seq x y z
N MET A 1 -19.98 -8.09 14.81
CA MET A 1 -18.64 -7.43 14.83
C MET A 1 -18.43 -6.64 13.53
N GLN A 2 -19.26 -5.61 13.27
CA GLN A 2 -19.48 -5.14 11.89
C GLN A 2 -18.80 -3.81 11.50
N ASN A 3 -17.95 -3.21 12.34
CA ASN A 3 -17.34 -1.89 12.05
C ASN A 3 -15.80 -1.85 11.94
N GLN A 4 -15.07 -2.97 12.01
CA GLN A 4 -13.60 -2.91 12.02
C GLN A 4 -12.95 -2.75 10.63
N ARG A 5 -13.64 -3.11 9.54
CA ARG A 5 -13.02 -3.12 8.20
C ARG A 5 -12.78 -1.72 7.63
N PRO A 6 -13.75 -0.78 7.63
CA PRO A 6 -13.49 0.58 7.16
C PRO A 6 -12.35 1.26 7.93
N ASP A 7 -12.28 1.06 9.24
CA ASP A 7 -11.25 1.64 10.08
C ASP A 7 -9.87 1.00 9.83
N ARG A 8 -9.81 -0.32 9.59
CA ARG A 8 -8.59 -1.01 9.14
C ARG A 8 -8.11 -0.46 7.80
N ILE A 9 -9.02 -0.26 6.83
CA ILE A 9 -8.68 0.32 5.52
C ILE A 9 -8.13 1.74 5.68
N ARG A 10 -8.79 2.59 6.48
CA ARG A 10 -8.33 3.96 6.75
C ARG A 10 -6.94 3.96 7.39
N LYS A 11 -6.71 3.10 8.38
CA LYS A 11 -5.41 2.97 9.03
C LYS A 11 -4.33 2.53 8.04
N LEU A 12 -4.57 1.47 7.27
CA LEU A 12 -3.62 0.99 6.28
C LEU A 12 -3.34 2.06 5.22
N LEU A 13 -4.37 2.79 4.78
CA LEU A 13 -4.18 3.89 3.84
C LEU A 13 -3.31 5.00 4.43
N ALA A 14 -3.54 5.38 5.69
CA ALA A 14 -2.74 6.38 6.38
C ALA A 14 -1.27 5.95 6.47
N ASP A 15 -1.04 4.72 6.92
CA ASP A 15 0.31 4.14 7.04
C ASP A 15 0.99 4.09 5.65
N LEU A 16 0.29 3.68 4.59
CA LEU A 16 0.84 3.62 3.23
C LEU A 16 1.15 5.00 2.65
N VAL A 17 0.29 6.00 2.86
CA VAL A 17 0.49 7.38 2.37
C VAL A 17 1.71 8.02 3.04
N ALA A 18 2.00 7.67 4.28
CA ALA A 18 3.17 8.18 5.01
C ALA A 18 4.53 7.80 4.39
N PHE A 19 4.59 6.75 3.57
CA PHE A 19 5.80 6.43 2.83
C PHE A 19 5.93 7.32 1.59
N ASP A 20 6.96 8.16 1.56
CA ASP A 20 7.32 8.97 0.39
C ASP A 20 7.97 8.10 -0.71
N THR A 21 7.11 7.43 -1.46
CA THR A 21 7.46 6.55 -2.57
C THR A 21 7.36 7.28 -3.92
N VAL A 22 7.74 8.55 -3.98
CA VAL A 22 7.85 9.25 -5.27
C VAL A 22 8.69 8.41 -6.22
N SER A 23 8.29 8.34 -7.49
CA SER A 23 8.78 7.35 -8.46
C SER A 23 10.30 7.33 -8.65
N ASP A 24 11.02 8.41 -8.33
CA ASP A 24 12.49 8.49 -8.37
C ASP A 24 13.17 7.97 -7.09
N ARG A 25 12.42 7.57 -6.07
CA ARG A 25 12.90 7.09 -4.77
C ARG A 25 12.73 5.58 -4.61
N SER A 26 13.36 5.08 -3.56
CA SER A 26 13.19 3.69 -3.12
C SER A 26 11.78 3.46 -2.56
N ASN A 27 11.21 2.29 -2.83
CA ASN A 27 9.97 1.83 -2.21
C ASN A 27 10.21 0.76 -1.12
N LEU A 28 11.46 0.39 -0.84
CA LEU A 28 11.80 -0.71 0.07
C LEU A 28 11.18 -0.56 1.47
N PRO A 29 11.16 0.62 2.11
CA PRO A 29 10.53 0.77 3.43
C PRO A 29 9.02 0.45 3.42
N LEU A 30 8.33 0.78 2.33
CA LEU A 30 6.92 0.44 2.15
C LEU A 30 6.75 -1.08 1.95
N ILE A 31 7.62 -1.72 1.15
CA ILE A 31 7.56 -3.16 0.94
C ILE A 31 7.86 -3.92 2.25
N ASP A 32 8.84 -3.47 3.04
CA ASP A 32 9.12 -4.03 4.38
C ASP A 32 7.91 -3.91 5.31
N TYR A 33 7.19 -2.78 5.25
CA TYR A 33 5.96 -2.60 6.02
C TYR A 33 4.88 -3.61 5.61
N ILE A 34 4.64 -3.78 4.31
CA ILE A 34 3.63 -4.72 3.80
C ILE A 34 3.98 -6.16 4.17
N GLU A 35 5.25 -6.57 4.03
CA GLU A 35 5.68 -7.90 4.43
C GLU A 35 5.49 -8.16 5.92
N ARG A 36 5.84 -7.21 6.79
CA ARG A 36 5.59 -7.34 8.23
C ARG A 36 4.11 -7.45 8.54
N TYR A 37 3.28 -6.65 7.87
CA TYR A 37 1.83 -6.72 8.01
C TYR A 37 1.29 -8.11 7.61
N LEU A 38 1.67 -8.63 6.44
CA LEU A 38 1.24 -9.95 5.97
C LEU A 38 1.78 -11.08 6.86
N ALA A 39 3.03 -10.99 7.31
CA ALA A 39 3.63 -11.96 8.22
C ALA A 39 2.87 -12.02 9.56
N SER A 40 2.34 -10.89 10.06
CA SER A 40 1.50 -10.87 11.25
C SER A 40 0.18 -11.64 11.10
N LEU A 41 -0.25 -11.88 9.85
CA LEU A 41 -1.42 -12.69 9.48
C LEU A 41 -1.02 -14.11 9.02
N GLY A 42 0.23 -14.51 9.21
CA GLY A 42 0.75 -15.82 8.77
C GLY A 42 0.92 -15.96 7.25
N VAL A 43 0.85 -14.86 6.50
CA VAL A 43 1.02 -14.84 5.04
C VAL A 43 2.45 -14.41 4.68
N SER A 44 3.12 -15.21 3.86
CA SER A 44 4.42 -14.86 3.28
C SER A 44 4.29 -14.51 1.79
N GLY A 45 5.24 -13.74 1.28
CA GLY A 45 5.35 -13.38 -0.12
C GLY A 45 6.77 -13.54 -0.64
N GLN A 46 6.90 -13.55 -1.96
CA GLN A 46 8.18 -13.50 -2.66
C GLN A 46 8.48 -12.04 -3.02
N ARG A 47 9.56 -11.51 -2.43
CA ARG A 47 10.13 -10.23 -2.85
C ARG A 47 10.91 -10.41 -4.14
N ILE A 48 10.70 -9.50 -5.08
CA ILE A 48 11.39 -9.44 -6.37
C ILE A 48 12.09 -8.09 -6.41
N VAL A 49 13.40 -8.09 -6.24
CA VAL A 49 14.23 -6.87 -6.20
C VAL A 49 14.69 -6.54 -7.62
N ASP A 50 14.73 -5.25 -7.96
CA ASP A 50 15.27 -4.78 -9.23
C ASP A 50 16.81 -4.87 -9.27
N ASP A 51 17.38 -4.66 -10.46
CA ASP A 51 18.83 -4.74 -10.66
C ASP A 51 19.62 -3.68 -9.86
N THR A 52 18.97 -2.56 -9.51
CA THR A 52 19.60 -1.50 -8.71
C THR A 52 19.65 -1.85 -7.22
N GLY A 53 18.84 -2.81 -6.76
CA GLY A 53 18.68 -3.12 -5.36
C GLY A 53 17.87 -2.08 -4.58
N GLN A 54 17.33 -1.05 -5.25
CA GLN A 54 16.67 0.10 -4.61
C GLN A 54 15.15 0.03 -4.70
N LYS A 55 14.59 -0.86 -5.52
CA LYS A 55 13.15 -1.04 -5.64
C LYS A 55 12.81 -2.51 -5.60
N SER A 56 11.61 -2.82 -5.12
CA SER A 56 11.10 -4.18 -5.16
C SER A 56 9.61 -4.25 -5.42
N SER A 57 9.21 -5.34 -6.07
CA SER A 57 7.84 -5.82 -6.12
C SER A 57 7.65 -6.93 -5.09
N LEU A 58 6.40 -7.15 -4.67
CA LEU A 58 6.03 -8.21 -3.76
C LEU A 58 4.95 -9.09 -4.38
N TRP A 59 5.24 -10.38 -4.55
CA TRP A 59 4.32 -11.38 -5.04
C TRP A 59 3.76 -12.19 -3.88
N VAL A 60 2.44 -12.23 -3.71
CA VAL A 60 1.78 -12.93 -2.59
C VAL A 60 0.66 -13.78 -3.15
N THR A 61 0.64 -15.06 -2.76
CA THR A 61 -0.43 -15.99 -3.08
C THR A 61 -1.18 -16.35 -1.80
N ILE A 62 -2.48 -16.12 -1.77
CA ILE A 62 -3.37 -16.52 -0.68
C ILE A 62 -4.30 -17.62 -1.20
N GLY A 63 -4.34 -18.75 -0.48
CA GLY A 63 -5.11 -19.92 -0.87
C GLY A 63 -4.28 -20.98 -1.61
N PRO A 64 -4.94 -21.97 -2.26
CA PRO A 64 -4.26 -23.08 -2.94
C PRO A 64 -3.38 -22.59 -4.09
N GLN A 65 -2.13 -23.07 -4.15
CA GLN A 65 -1.17 -22.70 -5.19
C GLN A 65 -1.30 -23.55 -6.46
N ASP A 66 -2.01 -24.68 -6.38
CA ASP A 66 -2.22 -25.66 -7.44
C ASP A 66 -3.47 -25.38 -8.29
N LYS A 67 -4.16 -24.27 -8.05
CA LYS A 67 -5.39 -23.88 -8.75
C LYS A 67 -5.24 -22.54 -9.44
N ALA A 68 -5.90 -22.38 -10.58
CA ALA A 68 -6.03 -21.08 -11.24
C ALA A 68 -6.72 -20.08 -10.30
N GLY A 69 -6.19 -18.87 -10.24
CA GLY A 69 -6.68 -17.79 -9.39
C GLY A 69 -6.81 -16.46 -10.13
N LEU A 70 -7.08 -15.41 -9.38
CA LEU A 70 -7.11 -14.03 -9.86
C LEU A 70 -5.87 -13.29 -9.39
N VAL A 71 -5.18 -12.59 -10.30
CA VAL A 71 -4.07 -11.71 -9.94
C VAL A 71 -4.59 -10.29 -9.77
N LEU A 72 -4.46 -9.77 -8.55
CA LEU A 72 -4.72 -8.36 -8.27
C LEU A 72 -3.40 -7.61 -8.39
N SER A 73 -3.22 -6.83 -9.45
CA SER A 73 -2.01 -6.02 -9.66
C SER A 73 -2.16 -4.61 -9.11
N ARG A 74 -1.10 -4.09 -8.49
CA ARG A 74 -1.04 -2.76 -7.87
C ARG A 74 0.37 -2.20 -8.00
N HIS A 75 0.51 -0.88 -8.14
CA HIS A 75 1.77 -0.17 -7.97
C HIS A 75 1.81 0.53 -6.59
N THR A 76 3.00 0.86 -6.10
CA THR A 76 3.20 1.48 -4.78
C THR A 76 3.92 2.82 -4.84
N ASP A 77 4.45 3.17 -5.99
CA ASP A 77 5.04 4.47 -6.25
C ASP A 77 3.97 5.54 -6.49
N VAL A 78 4.40 6.79 -6.44
CA VAL A 78 3.53 7.94 -6.68
C VAL A 78 4.26 8.98 -7.51
N VAL A 79 3.50 9.83 -8.20
CA VAL A 79 4.09 10.95 -8.95
C VAL A 79 4.67 12.02 -8.02
N PRO A 80 5.66 12.82 -8.49
CA PRO A 80 6.23 13.93 -7.72
C PRO A 80 5.17 14.94 -7.24
N VAL A 81 5.50 15.64 -6.15
CA VAL A 81 4.66 16.68 -5.53
C VAL A 81 5.27 18.09 -5.61
N ALA A 82 6.55 18.20 -5.99
CA ALA A 82 7.24 19.47 -6.07
C ALA A 82 6.57 20.42 -7.07
N GLY A 83 6.38 21.69 -6.67
CA GLY A 83 5.74 22.70 -7.51
C GLY A 83 4.21 22.58 -7.64
N GLN A 84 3.56 21.72 -6.86
CA GLN A 84 2.09 21.61 -6.80
C GLN A 84 1.54 22.36 -5.58
N ASP A 85 0.31 22.88 -5.70
CA ASP A 85 -0.37 23.67 -4.66
C ASP A 85 -0.99 22.81 -3.55
N TRP A 86 -0.16 22.11 -2.79
CA TRP A 86 -0.60 21.35 -1.61
C TRP A 86 -0.89 22.28 -0.43
N THR A 87 -2.07 22.16 0.17
CA THR A 87 -2.48 22.95 1.36
C THR A 87 -2.13 22.28 2.69
N HIS A 88 -1.53 21.09 2.65
CA HIS A 88 -1.07 20.28 3.78
C HIS A 88 0.05 19.35 3.30
N ASN A 89 0.71 18.64 4.21
CA ASN A 89 1.73 17.67 3.84
C ASN A 89 1.13 16.56 2.95
N PRO A 90 1.60 16.36 1.70
CA PRO A 90 1.08 15.31 0.82
C PRO A 90 1.25 13.89 1.35
N PHE A 91 2.22 13.66 2.23
CA PHE A 91 2.49 12.34 2.81
C PHE A 91 1.90 12.19 4.22
N GLU A 92 0.89 12.99 4.54
CA GLU A 92 0.07 12.83 5.74
C GLU A 92 -1.39 12.69 5.30
N LEU A 93 -2.05 11.60 5.70
CA LEU A 93 -3.45 11.40 5.35
C LEU A 93 -4.35 12.31 6.19
N VAL A 94 -5.06 13.23 5.53
CA VAL A 94 -5.99 14.15 6.20
C VAL A 94 -7.42 13.81 5.79
N GLU A 95 -8.31 13.64 6.76
CA GLU A 95 -9.74 13.54 6.50
C GLU A 95 -10.42 14.91 6.62
N ARG A 96 -11.16 15.33 5.59
CA ARG A 96 -11.96 16.56 5.61
C ARG A 96 -13.21 16.39 4.75
N ASP A 97 -14.38 16.74 5.31
CA ASP A 97 -15.68 16.64 4.63
C ASP A 97 -15.96 15.24 4.04
N GLY A 98 -15.59 14.19 4.78
CA GLY A 98 -15.75 12.80 4.36
C GLY A 98 -14.82 12.34 3.24
N LYS A 99 -13.80 13.13 2.89
CA LYS A 99 -12.79 12.80 1.88
C LYS A 99 -11.42 12.64 2.54
N LEU A 100 -10.65 11.69 2.03
CA LEU A 100 -9.29 11.40 2.46
C LEU A 100 -8.30 12.00 1.47
N TYR A 101 -7.50 12.96 1.93
CA TYR A 101 -6.51 13.70 1.14
C TYR A 101 -5.11 13.21 1.46
N GLY A 102 -4.29 13.04 0.43
CA GLY A 102 -2.92 12.57 0.52
C GLY A 102 -2.44 12.05 -0.83
N ARG A 103 -1.14 12.15 -1.10
CA ARG A 103 -0.52 11.66 -2.33
C ARG A 103 -0.57 10.13 -2.35
N GLY A 104 -1.20 9.61 -3.40
CA GLY A 104 -1.37 8.18 -3.61
C GLY A 104 -2.69 7.61 -3.11
N THR A 105 -3.54 8.41 -2.44
CA THR A 105 -4.83 7.95 -1.92
C THR A 105 -5.71 7.29 -2.98
N THR A 106 -5.88 7.94 -4.14
CA THR A 106 -6.62 7.38 -5.28
C THR A 106 -5.72 6.57 -6.21
N ASP A 107 -4.48 7.01 -6.44
CA ASP A 107 -3.53 6.38 -7.38
C ASP A 107 -2.21 5.96 -6.71
N MET A 108 -2.09 4.72 -6.25
CA MET A 108 -3.19 3.75 -6.06
C MET A 108 -3.16 3.06 -4.70
N LYS A 109 -2.56 3.71 -3.70
CA LYS A 109 -2.42 3.20 -2.32
C LYS A 109 -3.76 2.90 -1.66
N GLY A 110 -4.84 3.57 -2.05
CA GLY A 110 -6.21 3.23 -1.62
C GLY A 110 -6.59 1.79 -1.98
N PHE A 111 -6.33 1.35 -3.22
CA PHE A 111 -6.61 -0.02 -3.62
C PHE A 111 -5.68 -1.03 -2.95
N VAL A 112 -4.42 -0.66 -2.70
CA VAL A 112 -3.48 -1.47 -1.90
C VAL A 112 -4.03 -1.67 -0.48
N ALA A 113 -4.46 -0.62 0.20
CA ALA A 113 -5.02 -0.67 1.55
C ALA A 113 -6.27 -1.57 1.62
N VAL A 114 -7.19 -1.44 0.66
CA VAL A 114 -8.37 -2.30 0.57
C VAL A 114 -7.97 -3.77 0.48
N CYS A 115 -7.01 -4.09 -0.38
CA CYS A 115 -6.62 -5.48 -0.58
C CYS A 115 -5.91 -6.07 0.63
N LEU A 116 -5.03 -5.31 1.28
CA LEU A 116 -4.38 -5.73 2.52
C LEU A 116 -5.41 -5.94 3.64
N ALA A 117 -6.41 -5.07 3.76
CA ALA A 117 -7.46 -5.21 4.77
C ALA A 117 -8.35 -6.45 4.59
N MET A 118 -8.39 -7.02 3.38
CA MET A 118 -9.20 -8.20 3.03
C MET A 118 -8.43 -9.52 3.12
N VAL A 119 -7.14 -9.48 3.49
CA VAL A 119 -6.38 -10.71 3.78
C VAL A 119 -7.06 -11.47 4.93
N PRO A 120 -7.33 -12.78 4.79
CA PRO A 120 -7.94 -13.58 5.85
C PRO A 120 -7.08 -13.63 7.13
N GLU A 121 -7.75 -13.79 8.28
CA GLU A 121 -7.13 -14.03 9.59
C GLU A 121 -7.05 -15.52 9.91
#